data_AF-A0A6B3FGS5-F1
#
_entry.id   AF-A0A6B3FGS5-F1
#
_cell.length_a   1.000
_cell.length_b   1.000
_cell.length_c   1.000
_cell.angle_alpha   90.00
_cell.angle_beta   90.00
_cell.angle_gamma   90.00
#
_symmetry.space_group_name_H-M   'P 1'
#
loop_
_entity.id
_entity.type
_entity.pdbx_description
1 polymer ?
#
loop_
_entity_poly.entity_id
_entity_poly.type
_entity_poly.pdbx_seq_one_letter_code
_entity_poly.pdbx_strand_id
1 'polypeptide(L)'
;LYSVPSFWLGLLLIITLSVGIGPIPGMFPTGGMESGDTEGFDRVLDIAHHLVLPVVTLVAVEYARTLLVMRSSLLDEMGSDYLTTARAKGLRDDLVRRRHAVPNAMLPTVTLL
;
A
#
# COMPACT_ATOMS: atom_id res chain seq x y z
N LEU A 1 10.87 11.72 3.54
CA LEU A 1 10.05 12.55 4.44
C LEU A 1 8.83 11.72 4.83
N TYR A 2 8.82 11.27 6.09
CA TYR A 2 7.74 10.56 6.76
C TYR A 2 6.60 11.57 7.04
N SER A 3 6.12 12.26 6.00
CA SER A 3 5.32 13.49 6.15
C SER A 3 3.93 13.26 6.72
N VAL A 4 3.48 12.01 6.75
CA VAL A 4 2.22 11.62 7.39
C VAL A 4 2.55 10.60 8.47
N PRO A 5 2.46 10.96 9.76
CA PRO A 5 2.58 10.00 10.84
C PRO A 5 1.54 8.89 10.68
N SER A 6 1.92 7.63 10.89
CA SER A 6 1.02 6.48 10.74
C SER A 6 -0.24 6.62 11.62
N PHE A 7 -0.08 7.12 12.84
CA PHE A 7 -1.18 7.49 13.74
C PHE A 7 -2.15 8.50 13.10
N TRP A 8 -1.63 9.51 12.40
CA TRP A 8 -2.44 10.57 11.78
C TRP A 8 -3.23 10.03 10.59
N LEU A 9 -2.61 9.14 9.80
CA LEU A 9 -3.31 8.41 8.73
C LEU A 9 -4.43 7.52 9.31
N GLY A 10 -4.13 6.79 10.39
CA GLY A 10 -5.11 5.97 11.09
C GLY A 10 -6.29 6.81 11.61
N LEU A 11 -6.01 7.97 12.20
CA LEU A 11 -7.03 8.91 12.66
C LEU A 11 -7.92 9.38 11.51
N LEU A 12 -7.34 9.76 10.36
CA LEU A 12 -8.12 10.18 9.19
C LEU A 12 -9.03 9.06 8.68
N LEU A 13 -8.53 7.82 8.62
CA LEU A 13 -9.30 6.67 8.16
C LEU A 13 -10.46 6.37 9.13
N ILE A 14 -10.24 6.46 10.44
CA ILE A 14 -11.30 6.32 11.44
C ILE A 14 -12.35 7.43 11.28
N ILE A 15 -11.95 8.70 11.19
CA ILE A 15 -12.91 9.80 11.07
C ILE A 15 -13.74 9.69 9.78
N THR A 16 -13.11 9.36 8.65
CA THR A 16 -13.79 9.33 7.34
C THR A 16 -14.65 8.09 7.12
N LEU A 17 -14.15 6.90 7.48
CA LEU A 17 -14.78 5.62 7.15
C LEU A 17 -15.53 4.99 8.33
N SER A 18 -15.17 5.35 9.56
CA SER A 18 -15.74 4.77 10.77
C SER A 18 -16.76 5.68 11.44
N VAL A 19 -16.38 6.94 11.70
CA VAL A 19 -17.28 7.96 12.28
C VAL A 19 -18.21 8.52 11.21
N GLY A 20 -17.71 8.64 9.98
CA GLY A 20 -18.42 9.31 8.88
C GLY A 20 -18.29 10.83 8.99
N ILE A 21 -18.19 11.50 7.83
CA ILE A 21 -18.14 12.98 7.75
C ILE A 21 -19.27 13.43 6.82
N GLY A 22 -20.22 14.21 7.36
CA GLY A 22 -21.30 14.82 6.57
C GLY A 22 -22.20 13.78 5.87
N PRO A 23 -22.33 13.78 4.53
CA PRO A 23 -23.21 12.86 3.79
C PRO A 23 -22.71 11.41 3.75
N ILE A 24 -21.51 11.12 4.27
CA ILE A 24 -20.94 9.76 4.32
C ILE A 24 -21.26 9.17 5.70
N PRO A 25 -22.21 8.22 5.81
CA PRO A 25 -22.44 7.50 7.06
C PRO A 25 -21.21 6.65 7.40
N GLY A 26 -20.89 6.53 8.70
CA GLY A 26 -19.87 5.61 9.17
C GLY A 26 -20.19 4.17 8.75
N MET A 27 -19.33 3.58 7.93
CA MET A 27 -19.55 2.24 7.38
C MET A 27 -18.92 1.16 8.23
N PHE A 28 -17.80 1.47 8.91
CA PHE A 28 -16.99 0.49 9.61
C PHE A 28 -16.95 0.76 11.12
N PRO A 29 -16.80 -0.28 11.95
CA PRO A 29 -16.77 -0.14 13.41
C PRO A 29 -15.51 0.58 13.89
N THR A 30 -15.68 1.49 14.87
CA THR A 30 -14.58 2.30 15.44
C THR A 30 -13.73 1.51 16.43
N GLY A 31 -14.21 0.37 16.91
CA GLY A 31 -13.55 -0.50 17.88
C GLY A 31 -14.44 -1.67 18.30
N GLY A 32 -13.84 -2.66 18.94
CA GLY A 32 -14.48 -3.95 19.26
C GLY A 32 -14.07 -5.05 18.27
N MET A 33 -14.19 -6.31 18.69
CA MET A 33 -13.90 -7.49 17.85
C MET A 33 -15.18 -8.08 17.22
N GLU A 34 -16.33 -7.78 17.81
CA GLU A 34 -17.65 -8.21 17.36
C GLU A 34 -18.71 -7.21 17.86
N SER A 35 -19.82 -7.06 17.13
CA SER A 35 -20.96 -6.21 17.52
C SER A 35 -21.86 -6.86 18.57
N GLY A 36 -21.65 -8.15 18.86
CA GLY A 36 -22.37 -8.93 19.86
C GLY A 36 -23.59 -9.68 19.31
N ASP A 37 -23.86 -10.86 19.87
CA ASP A 37 -25.02 -11.73 19.60
C ASP A 37 -25.12 -12.41 18.21
N THR A 38 -24.02 -12.44 17.44
CA THR A 38 -23.93 -13.23 16.21
C THR A 38 -23.33 -14.61 16.45
N GLU A 39 -24.05 -15.67 16.06
CA GLU A 39 -23.60 -17.07 16.08
C GLU A 39 -23.34 -17.61 14.66
N GLY A 40 -22.42 -18.58 14.53
CA GLY A 40 -22.16 -19.24 13.25
C GLY A 40 -21.44 -18.39 12.20
N PHE A 41 -21.91 -18.44 10.94
CA PHE A 41 -21.27 -17.77 9.80
C PHE A 41 -21.37 -16.23 9.89
N ASP A 42 -22.42 -15.70 10.50
CA ASP A 42 -22.63 -14.27 10.66
C ASP A 42 -21.56 -13.65 11.57
N ARG A 43 -21.06 -14.41 12.55
CA ARG A 43 -19.92 -14.00 13.39
C ARG A 43 -18.64 -13.84 12.59
N VAL A 44 -18.38 -14.72 11.63
CA VAL A 44 -17.18 -14.64 10.79
C VAL A 44 -17.22 -13.39 9.91
N LEU A 45 -18.40 -13.08 9.37
CA LEU A 45 -18.60 -11.90 8.53
C LEU A 45 -18.51 -10.62 9.36
N ASP A 46 -19.04 -10.61 10.59
CA ASP A 46 -18.92 -9.50 11.53
C ASP A 46 -17.45 -9.24 11.90
N ILE A 47 -16.69 -10.27 12.27
CA ILE A 47 -15.25 -10.15 12.55
C ILE A 47 -14.49 -9.66 11.31
N ALA A 48 -14.79 -10.20 10.12
CA ALA A 48 -14.15 -9.77 8.88
C ALA A 48 -14.40 -8.27 8.62
N HIS A 49 -15.62 -7.79 8.87
CA HIS A 49 -15.98 -6.38 8.76
C HIS A 49 -15.23 -5.50 9.77
N HIS A 50 -15.05 -5.96 11.00
CA HIS A 50 -14.26 -5.28 12.04
C HIS A 50 -12.77 -5.22 11.71
N LEU A 51 -12.25 -6.19 10.96
CA LEU A 51 -10.84 -6.25 10.57
C LEU A 51 -10.49 -5.37 9.38
N VAL A 52 -11.46 -4.95 8.55
CA VAL A 52 -11.18 -4.19 7.31
C VAL A 52 -10.39 -2.92 7.61
N LEU A 53 -10.85 -2.09 8.54
CA LEU A 53 -10.19 -0.82 8.86
C LEU A 53 -8.77 -1.02 9.41
N PRO A 54 -8.56 -1.84 10.46
CA PRO A 54 -7.23 -2.13 10.97
C PRO A 54 -6.27 -2.70 9.90
N VAL A 55 -6.74 -3.64 9.09
CA VAL A 55 -5.91 -4.24 8.03
C VAL A 55 -5.56 -3.21 6.96
N VAL A 56 -6.53 -2.42 6.48
CA VAL A 56 -6.29 -1.37 5.47
C VAL A 56 -5.33 -0.32 6.00
N THR A 57 -5.46 0.10 7.25
CA THR A 57 -4.53 1.07 7.86
C THR A 57 -3.10 0.51 7.89
N LEU A 58 -2.92 -0.75 8.30
CA LEU A 58 -1.62 -1.40 8.37
C LEU A 58 -1.00 -1.56 6.98
N VAL A 59 -1.79 -2.07 6.02
CA VAL A 59 -1.36 -2.27 4.62
C VAL A 59 -1.00 -0.94 3.98
N ALA A 60 -1.79 0.12 4.17
CA ALA A 60 -1.51 1.42 3.58
C ALA A 60 -0.18 2.01 4.06
N VAL A 61 0.11 1.90 5.37
CA VAL A 61 1.37 2.39 5.96
C VAL A 61 2.57 1.62 5.39
N GLU A 62 2.51 0.29 5.39
CA GLU A 62 3.64 -0.52 4.94
C GLU A 62 3.83 -0.45 3.42
N TYR A 63 2.73 -0.42 2.67
CA TYR A 63 2.78 -0.26 1.22
C TYR A 63 3.40 1.08 0.80
N ALA A 64 3.08 2.17 1.49
CA ALA A 64 3.67 3.48 1.22
C ALA A 64 5.21 3.48 1.41
N ARG A 65 5.71 2.80 2.45
CA ARG A 65 7.15 2.61 2.68
C ARG A 65 7.78 1.83 1.53
N THR A 66 7.22 0.67 1.21
CA THR A 66 7.75 -0.23 0.18
C THR A 66 7.74 0.42 -1.20
N LEU A 67 6.68 1.16 -1.55
CA LEU A 67 6.60 1.94 -2.79
C LEU A 67 7.69 3.01 -2.89
N LEU A 68 7.98 3.71 -1.79
CA LEU A 68 9.00 4.75 -1.80
C LEU A 68 10.39 4.17 -2.05
N VAL A 69 10.70 3.04 -1.41
CA VAL A 69 11.95 2.31 -1.64
C VAL A 69 12.03 1.86 -3.09
N MET A 70 10.99 1.18 -3.58
CA MET A 70 10.89 0.74 -4.98
C MET A 70 11.12 1.89 -5.97
N ARG A 71 10.53 3.06 -5.70
CA ARG A 71 10.68 4.24 -6.54
C ARG A 71 12.13 4.76 -6.53
N SER A 72 12.80 4.79 -5.39
CA SER A 72 14.21 5.15 -5.30
C SER A 72 15.06 4.20 -6.14
N SER A 73 14.87 2.89 -5.93
CA SER A 73 15.60 1.85 -6.66
C SER A 73 15.35 1.90 -8.16
N LEU A 74 14.14 2.25 -8.60
CA LEU A 74 13.84 2.46 -10.03
C LEU A 74 14.61 3.65 -10.60
N LEU A 75 14.71 4.75 -9.86
CA LEU A 75 15.44 5.94 -10.32
C LEU A 75 16.93 5.66 -10.43
N ASP A 76 17.49 4.95 -9.46
CA ASP A 76 18.89 4.52 -9.47
C ASP A 76 19.16 3.58 -10.66
N GLU A 77 18.28 2.59 -10.86
CA GLU A 77 18.41 1.62 -11.95
C GLU A 77 18.29 2.30 -13.33
N MET A 78 17.38 3.27 -13.48
CA MET A 78 17.18 4.05 -14.70
C MET A 78 18.42 4.85 -15.15
N GLY A 79 19.31 5.18 -14.22
CA GLY A 79 20.58 5.86 -14.47
C GLY A 79 21.74 4.93 -14.81
N SER A 80 21.53 3.61 -14.82
CA SER A 80 22.61 2.63 -15.01
C SER A 80 23.11 2.53 -16.46
N ASP A 81 24.42 2.36 -16.63
CA ASP A 81 25.12 2.32 -17.92
C ASP A 81 24.61 1.20 -18.85
N TYR A 82 24.12 0.09 -18.29
CA TYR A 82 23.59 -1.01 -19.08
C TYR A 82 22.23 -0.65 -19.74
N LEU A 83 21.44 0.24 -19.15
CA LEU A 83 20.23 0.77 -19.79
C LEU A 83 20.59 1.79 -20.87
N THR A 84 21.62 2.62 -20.64
CA THR A 84 22.13 3.56 -21.64
C THR A 84 22.64 2.83 -22.88
N THR A 85 23.36 1.72 -22.70
CA THR A 85 23.78 0.85 -23.82
C THR A 85 22.60 0.11 -24.46
N ALA A 86 21.57 -0.30 -23.71
CA ALA A 86 20.36 -0.88 -24.29
C ALA A 86 19.59 0.13 -25.17
N ARG A 87 19.49 1.40 -24.75
CA ARG A 87 18.92 2.49 -25.58
C ARG A 87 19.77 2.74 -26.83
N ALA A 88 21.11 2.74 -26.70
CA ALA A 88 22.02 2.90 -27.84
C ALA A 88 21.91 1.77 -28.87
N LYS A 89 21.48 0.56 -28.46
CA LYS A 89 21.16 -0.57 -29.34
C LYS A 89 19.80 -0.44 -30.04
N GLY A 90 19.04 0.64 -29.81
CA GLY A 90 17.76 0.91 -30.45
C GLY A 90 16.54 0.29 -29.75
N LEU A 91 16.66 -0.17 -28.50
CA LEU A 91 15.50 -0.62 -27.74
C LEU A 91 14.59 0.56 -27.36
N ARG A 92 13.27 0.37 -27.52
CA ARG A 92 12.25 1.34 -27.10
C ARG A 92 12.24 1.49 -25.57
N ASP A 93 12.10 2.72 -25.07
CA ASP A 93 12.12 3.03 -23.63
C ASP A 93 11.11 2.21 -22.80
N ASP A 94 9.93 1.90 -23.36
CA ASP A 94 8.94 1.05 -22.69
C ASP A 94 9.42 -0.39 -22.49
N LEU A 95 10.18 -0.91 -23.46
CA LEU A 95 10.74 -2.26 -23.39
C LEU A 95 11.88 -2.31 -22.37
N VAL A 96 12.74 -1.28 -22.40
CA VAL A 96 13.86 -1.10 -21.46
C VAL A 96 13.34 -0.99 -20.03
N ARG A 97 12.30 -0.20 -19.80
CA ARG A 97 11.67 -0.03 -18.48
C ARG A 97 11.07 -1.34 -17.96
N ARG A 98 10.19 -1.99 -18.73
CA ARG A 98 9.46 -3.18 -18.26
C ARG A 98 10.34 -4.43 -18.15
N ARG A 99 11.32 -4.61 -19.03
CA ARG A 99 12.11 -5.85 -19.10
C ARG A 99 13.43 -5.78 -18.35
N HIS A 100 13.97 -4.58 -18.10
CA HIS A 100 15.28 -4.43 -17.49
C HIS A 100 15.25 -3.62 -16.20
N ALA A 101 14.71 -2.39 -16.23
CA ALA A 101 14.72 -1.54 -15.03
C ALA A 101 13.80 -2.05 -13.91
N VAL A 102 12.56 -2.45 -14.23
CA VAL A 102 11.58 -2.89 -13.21
C VAL A 102 12.00 -4.19 -12.48
N PRO A 103 12.41 -5.27 -13.17
CA PRO A 103 12.85 -6.49 -12.49
C PRO A 103 14.06 -6.28 -11.57
N ASN A 104 15.03 -5.47 -11.98
CA ASN A 104 16.22 -5.21 -11.17
C ASN A 104 15.96 -4.28 -10.00
N ALA A 105 15.12 -3.26 -10.20
CA ALA A 105 14.76 -2.32 -9.14
C ALA A 105 13.86 -2.93 -8.04
N MET A 106 13.26 -4.11 -8.26
CA MET A 106 12.44 -4.82 -7.26
C MET A 106 13.25 -5.57 -6.20
N LEU A 107 14.56 -5.78 -6.41
CA LEU A 107 15.40 -6.53 -5.47
C LEU A 107 15.35 -5.99 -4.03
N PRO A 108 15.38 -4.66 -3.79
CA PRO A 108 15.28 -4.11 -2.43
C PRO A 108 13.89 -4.30 -1.82
N THR A 109 12.84 -4.27 -2.64
CA THR A 109 11.46 -4.55 -2.20
C THR A 109 11.30 -5.99 -1.72
N VAL A 110 11.89 -6.96 -2.42
CA VAL A 110 11.85 -8.38 -2.00
C VAL A 110 12.66 -8.63 -0.73
N THR A 111 13.71 -7.84 -0.49
CA THR A 111 14.55 -7.97 0.72
C THR A 111 13.91 -7.36 1.96
N LEU A 112 12.98 -6.40 1.77
CA LEU A 112 12.25 -5.74 2.85
C LEU A 112 10.99 -6.49 3.31
N LEU A 113 10.49 -7.43 2.49
CA LEU A 113 9.38 -8.33 2.83
C LEU A 113 9.86 -9.53 3.63
#